data_AF-A0A0Q4ESI4-F1
#
_entry.id   AF-A0A0Q4ESI4-F1
#
_cell.length_a   1.000
_cell.length_b   1.000
_cell.length_c   1.000
_cell.angle_alpha   90.00
_cell.angle_beta   90.00
_cell.angle_gamma   90.00
#
_symmetry.space_group_name_H-M   'P 1'
#
loop_
_entity.id
_entity.type
_entity.pdbx_description
1 polymer ?
#
loop_
_entity_poly.entity_id
_entity_poly.type
_entity_poly.pdbx_seq_one_letter_code
_entity_poly.pdbx_strand_id
1 'polypeptide(L)'
;MWEGVVEREEASHAAVVGKLALVCARANAENFIMPRNCRSIIASRACDASISQREKQELLLQALKLHVDWATTSSILVSLSGGYAELLGNKRTVRLPNFELDVRLSQALNDRGFVGKIKPEKDYITVYTKRAGRL
;
A
#
# COMPACT_ATOMS: atom_id res chain seq x y z
N MET A 1 -10.28 25.06 7.17
CA MET A 1 -9.43 25.11 8.37
C MET A 1 -9.63 23.82 9.17
N TRP A 2 -9.15 22.69 8.64
CA TRP A 2 -9.21 21.35 9.27
C TRP A 2 -7.84 20.67 9.31
N GLU A 3 -6.81 21.32 8.77
CA GLU A 3 -5.45 20.76 8.67
C GLU A 3 -4.78 20.57 10.03
N GLY A 4 -5.14 21.36 11.04
CA GLY A 4 -4.51 21.30 12.38
C GLY A 4 -5.14 20.32 13.38
N VAL A 5 -6.24 19.64 13.04
CA VAL A 5 -6.91 18.72 13.99
C VAL A 5 -6.30 17.32 13.94
N VAL A 6 -5.78 16.89 12.79
CA VAL A 6 -5.23 15.53 12.62
C VAL A 6 -3.91 15.35 13.38
N GLU A 7 -3.01 16.34 13.34
CA GLU A 7 -1.70 16.23 14.01
C GLU A 7 -1.79 16.30 15.55
N ARG A 8 -2.82 16.96 16.12
CA ARG A 8 -3.02 17.04 17.57
C ARG A 8 -3.73 15.82 18.16
N GLU A 9 -4.65 15.20 17.43
CA GLU A 9 -5.36 13.99 17.88
C GLU A 9 -4.49 12.72 17.74
N GLU A 10 -3.48 12.73 16.87
CA GLU A 10 -2.52 11.63 16.68
C GLU A 10 -1.70 11.31 17.94
N ALA A 11 -1.40 12.32 18.76
CA ALA A 11 -0.62 12.15 19.98
C ALA A 11 -1.43 11.52 21.14
N SER A 12 -2.77 11.56 21.09
CA SER A 12 -3.59 11.26 22.27
C SER A 12 -4.30 9.92 22.27
N HIS A 13 -4.51 9.25 21.13
CA HIS A 13 -5.24 7.97 21.15
C HIS A 13 -4.56 6.87 20.33
N ALA A 14 -3.65 6.12 20.96
CA ALA A 14 -3.18 4.82 20.46
C ALA A 14 -4.34 3.91 19.99
N ALA A 15 -5.50 4.02 20.65
CA ALA A 15 -6.74 3.33 20.28
C ALA A 15 -7.34 3.75 18.92
N VAL A 16 -7.23 5.03 18.53
CA VAL A 16 -7.68 5.54 17.22
C VAL A 16 -6.74 5.05 16.14
N VAL A 17 -5.44 5.07 16.39
CA VAL A 17 -4.47 4.62 15.39
C VAL A 17 -4.49 3.10 15.21
N GLY A 18 -4.78 2.34 16.27
CA GLY A 18 -5.05 0.90 16.18
C GLY A 18 -6.27 0.55 15.33
N LYS A 19 -7.19 1.51 15.07
CA LYS A 19 -8.35 1.31 14.20
C LYS A 19 -8.13 1.80 12.78
N LEU A 20 -7.04 2.50 12.48
CA LEU A 20 -6.82 3.12 11.17
C LEU A 20 -6.85 2.11 10.02
N ALA A 21 -6.26 0.92 10.23
CA ALA A 21 -6.27 -0.15 9.23
C ALA A 21 -7.70 -0.67 8.95
N LEU A 22 -8.55 -0.77 9.98
CA LEU A 22 -9.96 -1.16 9.83
C LEU A 22 -10.74 -0.10 9.03
N VAL A 23 -10.51 1.19 9.30
CA VAL A 23 -11.16 2.26 8.54
C VAL A 23 -10.68 2.24 7.08
N CYS A 24 -9.38 2.00 6.83
CA CYS A 24 -8.84 1.85 5.49
C CYS A 24 -9.42 0.63 4.77
N ALA A 25 -9.57 -0.51 5.46
CA ALA A 25 -10.19 -1.71 4.91
C ALA A 25 -11.65 -1.46 4.50
N ARG A 26 -12.42 -0.78 5.35
CA ARG A 26 -13.81 -0.39 5.03
C ARG A 26 -13.86 0.60 3.86
N ALA A 27 -13.01 1.62 3.87
CA ALA A 27 -12.92 2.57 2.77
C ALA A 27 -12.53 1.87 1.45
N ASN A 28 -11.63 0.88 1.50
CA ASN A 28 -11.28 0.08 0.35
C ASN A 28 -12.44 -0.78 -0.15
N ALA A 29 -13.23 -1.39 0.74
CA ALA A 29 -14.42 -2.15 0.35
C ALA A 29 -15.49 -1.26 -0.29
N GLU A 30 -15.66 -0.03 0.20
CA GLU A 30 -16.64 0.94 -0.29
C GLU A 30 -16.12 1.78 -1.47
N ASN A 31 -14.91 1.50 -1.99
CA ASN A 31 -14.23 2.31 -3.01
C ASN A 31 -14.09 3.81 -2.65
N PHE A 32 -14.10 4.11 -1.35
CA PHE A 32 -13.87 5.43 -0.81
C PHE A 32 -12.37 5.74 -0.77
N ILE A 33 -12.01 6.98 -1.09
CA ILE A 33 -10.65 7.50 -0.97
C ILE A 33 -10.60 8.37 0.28
N MET A 34 -9.67 8.07 1.17
CA MET A 34 -9.48 8.87 2.38
C MET A 34 -9.15 10.33 2.07
N PRO A 35 -9.44 11.26 2.99
CA PRO A 35 -8.96 12.63 2.90
C PRO A 35 -7.43 12.72 2.79
N ARG A 36 -6.91 13.69 2.02
CA ARG A 36 -5.46 13.84 1.74
C ARG A 36 -4.60 14.08 2.97
N ASN A 37 -5.15 14.71 4.01
CA ASN A 37 -4.49 14.90 5.30
C ASN A 37 -4.21 13.57 6.02
N CYS A 38 -4.89 12.48 5.68
CA CYS A 38 -4.58 11.14 6.22
C CYS A 38 -3.36 10.49 5.56
N ARG A 39 -2.74 11.11 4.56
CA ARG A 39 -1.65 10.48 3.79
C ARG A 39 -0.43 10.16 4.65
N SER A 40 0.02 11.09 5.49
CA SER A 40 1.20 10.92 6.34
C SER A 40 0.99 9.80 7.37
N ILE A 41 -0.14 9.81 8.07
CA ILE A 41 -0.46 8.82 9.10
C ILE A 41 -0.63 7.42 8.50
N ILE A 42 -1.27 7.29 7.34
CA ILE A 42 -1.42 6.00 6.64
C ILE A 42 -0.05 5.47 6.23
N ALA A 43 0.81 6.30 5.64
CA ALA A 43 2.15 5.90 5.23
C ALA A 43 3.04 5.50 6.42
N SER A 44 3.01 6.29 7.50
CA SER A 44 3.74 6.02 8.73
C SER A 44 3.30 4.68 9.34
N ARG A 45 1.99 4.45 9.46
CA ARG A 45 1.47 3.21 10.04
C ARG A 45 1.65 1.99 9.17
N ALA A 46 1.64 2.12 7.86
CA ALA A 46 1.93 1.00 6.98
C ALA A 46 3.35 0.43 7.17
N CYS A 47 4.29 1.25 7.68
CA CYS A 47 5.65 0.82 8.03
C CYS A 47 5.77 0.23 9.45
N ASP A 48 4.71 0.29 10.27
CA ASP A 48 4.74 -0.17 11.66
C ASP A 48 4.90 -1.70 11.72
N ALA A 49 5.86 -2.17 12.52
CA ALA A 49 6.12 -3.61 12.66
C ALA A 49 5.05 -4.33 13.49
N SER A 50 4.26 -3.59 14.28
CA SER A 50 3.26 -4.15 15.20
C SER A 50 1.95 -4.55 14.53
N ILE A 51 1.71 -4.12 13.29
CA ILE A 51 0.47 -4.41 12.55
C ILE A 51 0.61 -5.62 11.63
N SER A 52 -0.50 -6.33 11.42
CA SER A 52 -0.54 -7.53 10.61
C SER A 52 -0.30 -7.24 9.12
N GLN A 53 0.11 -8.27 8.38
CA GLN A 53 0.32 -8.15 6.93
C GLN A 53 -0.94 -7.64 6.21
N ARG A 54 -2.12 -8.13 6.57
CA ARG A 54 -3.38 -7.70 5.94
C ARG A 54 -3.65 -6.22 6.19
N GLU A 55 -3.40 -5.74 7.40
CA GLU A 55 -3.55 -4.32 7.74
C GLU A 55 -2.59 -3.44 6.95
N LYS A 56 -1.33 -3.86 6.80
CA LYS A 56 -0.34 -3.17 5.95
C LYS A 56 -0.79 -3.07 4.50
N GLN A 57 -1.36 -4.15 3.97
CA GLN A 57 -1.88 -4.18 2.60
C GLN A 57 -3.04 -3.20 2.40
N GLU A 58 -3.99 -3.13 3.34
CA GLU A 58 -5.12 -2.20 3.27
C GLU A 58 -4.67 -0.74 3.37
N LEU A 59 -3.71 -0.45 4.25
CA LEU A 59 -3.08 0.87 4.37
C LEU A 59 -2.32 1.25 3.10
N LEU A 60 -1.53 0.34 2.53
CA LEU A 60 -0.81 0.55 1.28
C LEU A 60 -1.77 0.85 0.12
N LEU A 61 -2.88 0.13 0.03
CA LEU A 61 -3.88 0.36 -1.02
C LEU A 61 -4.48 1.78 -0.93
N GLN A 62 -4.78 2.26 0.28
CA GLN A 62 -5.20 3.66 0.48
C GLN A 62 -4.07 4.66 0.20
N ALA A 63 -2.84 4.37 0.63
CA ALA A 63 -1.67 5.21 0.34
C ALA A 63 -1.46 5.38 -1.19
N LEU A 64 -1.65 4.31 -1.96
CA LEU A 64 -1.56 4.35 -3.42
C LEU A 64 -2.64 5.23 -4.04
N LYS A 65 -3.89 5.14 -3.56
CA LYS A 65 -5.00 6.03 -3.95
C LYS A 65 -4.75 7.50 -3.58
N LEU A 66 -4.02 7.74 -2.50
CA LEU A 66 -3.60 9.07 -2.03
C LEU A 66 -2.37 9.62 -2.74
N HIS A 67 -1.95 9.00 -3.84
CA HIS A 67 -0.82 9.43 -4.64
C HIS A 67 0.53 9.48 -3.89
N VAL A 68 0.75 8.59 -2.91
CA VAL A 68 2.04 8.43 -2.22
C VAL A 68 3.14 8.05 -3.21
N ASP A 69 4.34 8.61 -3.05
CA ASP A 69 5.46 8.45 -3.96
C ASP A 69 6.10 7.05 -3.91
N TRP A 70 6.99 6.76 -4.85
CA TRP A 70 7.62 5.44 -4.92
C TRP A 70 8.55 5.17 -3.73
N ALA A 71 9.23 6.18 -3.18
CA ALA A 71 10.12 5.97 -2.04
C ALA A 71 9.34 5.45 -0.83
N THR A 72 8.23 6.12 -0.48
CA THR A 72 7.35 5.66 0.60
C THR A 72 6.64 4.35 0.27
N THR A 73 6.22 4.15 -0.99
CA THR A 73 5.62 2.87 -1.42
C THR A 73 6.61 1.73 -1.25
N SER A 74 7.86 1.94 -1.64
CA SER A 74 8.92 0.94 -1.58
C SER A 74 9.25 0.52 -0.15
N SER A 75 9.31 1.45 0.81
CA SER A 75 9.57 1.12 2.21
C SER A 75 8.46 0.24 2.79
N ILE A 76 7.20 0.51 2.44
CA ILE A 76 6.07 -0.32 2.86
C ILE A 76 6.15 -1.71 2.21
N LEU A 77 6.46 -1.78 0.91
CA LEU A 77 6.58 -3.05 0.17
C LEU A 77 7.67 -3.97 0.74
N VAL A 78 8.80 -3.43 1.22
CA VAL A 78 9.86 -4.22 1.91
C VAL A 78 9.28 -4.91 3.15
N SER A 79 8.36 -4.26 3.84
CA SER A 79 7.77 -4.78 5.07
C SER A 79 6.65 -5.82 4.84
N LEU A 80 6.25 -6.03 3.58
CA LEU A 80 5.24 -7.01 3.19
C LEU A 80 5.88 -8.36 2.85
N SER A 81 5.24 -9.44 3.32
CA SER A 81 5.60 -10.81 2.95
C SER A 81 4.99 -11.20 1.60
N GLY A 82 5.41 -12.31 1.01
CA GLY A 82 4.85 -12.79 -0.28
C GLY A 82 5.57 -12.26 -1.52
N GLY A 83 6.82 -11.82 -1.39
CA GLY A 83 7.67 -11.47 -2.54
C GLY A 83 7.56 -10.00 -2.99
N TYR A 84 6.81 -9.16 -2.29
CA TYR A 84 6.70 -7.72 -2.60
C TYR A 84 8.05 -6.99 -2.58
N ALA A 85 8.96 -7.37 -1.67
CA ALA A 85 10.32 -6.82 -1.65
C ALA A 85 11.09 -7.10 -2.96
N GLU A 86 10.77 -8.16 -3.69
CA GLU A 86 11.43 -8.46 -4.97
C GLU A 86 11.06 -7.50 -6.08
N LEU A 87 9.95 -6.75 -5.96
CA LEU A 87 9.55 -5.70 -6.91
C LEU A 87 10.56 -4.56 -6.95
N LEU A 88 11.36 -4.41 -5.89
CA LEU A 88 12.43 -3.41 -5.77
C LEU A 88 13.74 -3.89 -6.40
N GLY A 89 13.85 -5.18 -6.71
CA GLY A 89 15.03 -5.77 -7.31
C GLY A 89 15.09 -5.61 -8.83
N ASN A 90 16.18 -6.12 -9.41
CA ASN A 90 16.40 -6.10 -10.86
C ASN A 90 15.72 -7.25 -11.62
N LYS A 91 14.91 -8.07 -10.94
CA LYS A 91 14.18 -9.18 -11.57
C LYS A 91 13.16 -8.61 -12.56
N ARG A 92 13.08 -9.19 -13.77
CA ARG A 92 12.11 -8.75 -14.80
C ARG A 92 10.66 -9.02 -14.41
N THR A 93 10.44 -10.05 -13.62
CA THR A 93 9.12 -10.51 -13.18
C THR A 93 9.21 -11.00 -11.74
N VAL A 94 8.16 -10.77 -10.98
CA VAL A 94 7.98 -11.22 -9.60
C VAL A 94 6.67 -12.00 -9.52
N ARG A 95 6.65 -13.06 -8.71
CA ARG A 95 5.44 -13.82 -8.41
C ARG A 95 4.90 -13.38 -7.07
N LEU A 96 3.66 -12.92 -7.06
CA LEU A 96 2.92 -12.56 -5.85
C LEU A 96 1.79 -13.57 -5.61
N PRO A 97 1.27 -13.71 -4.38
CA PRO A 97 0.10 -14.52 -4.10
C PRO A 97 -1.10 -14.08 -4.93
N ASN A 98 -1.98 -15.02 -5.29
CA ASN A 98 -3.21 -14.73 -6.02
C ASN A 98 -4.43 -14.60 -5.09
N PHE A 99 -4.33 -13.80 -4.04
CA PHE A 99 -5.48 -13.43 -3.23
C PHE A 99 -6.08 -12.10 -3.74
N GLU A 100 -7.36 -11.88 -3.44
CA GLU A 100 -8.09 -10.68 -3.90
C GLU A 100 -7.35 -9.37 -3.57
N LEU A 101 -6.80 -9.26 -2.36
CA LEU A 101 -6.10 -8.07 -1.92
C LEU A 101 -4.76 -7.87 -2.66
N ASP A 102 -4.05 -8.95 -2.98
CA ASP A 102 -2.81 -8.90 -3.76
C ASP A 102 -3.06 -8.51 -5.22
N VAL A 103 -4.17 -8.96 -5.81
CA VAL A 103 -4.62 -8.53 -7.14
C VAL A 103 -4.89 -7.03 -7.14
N ARG A 104 -5.66 -6.54 -6.17
CA ARG A 104 -6.00 -5.11 -6.04
C ARG A 104 -4.78 -4.24 -5.81
N LEU A 105 -3.84 -4.69 -4.98
CA LEU A 105 -2.57 -4.00 -4.76
C LEU A 105 -1.72 -3.95 -6.01
N SER A 106 -1.60 -5.07 -6.73
CA SER A 106 -0.85 -5.12 -7.98
C SER A 106 -1.42 -4.13 -9.00
N GLN A 107 -2.75 -4.11 -9.16
CA GLN A 107 -3.45 -3.16 -10.03
C GLN A 107 -3.19 -1.71 -9.62
N ALA A 108 -3.33 -1.38 -8.33
CA ALA A 108 -3.05 -0.04 -7.84
C ALA A 108 -1.59 0.39 -8.07
N LEU A 109 -0.62 -0.52 -7.94
CA LEU A 109 0.78 -0.26 -8.28
C LEU A 109 0.97 -0.01 -9.78
N ASN A 110 0.20 -0.69 -10.64
CA ASN A 110 0.26 -0.51 -12.09
C ASN A 110 -0.37 0.82 -12.52
N ASP A 111 -1.50 1.20 -11.92
CA ASP A 111 -2.16 2.49 -12.15
C ASP A 111 -1.26 3.67 -11.77
N ARG A 112 -0.48 3.50 -10.70
CA ARG A 112 0.56 4.47 -10.29
C ARG A 112 1.80 4.44 -11.17
N GLY A 113 1.86 3.52 -12.12
CA GLY A 113 2.97 3.37 -13.05
C GLY A 113 4.23 2.80 -12.42
N PHE A 114 4.17 2.26 -11.20
CA PHE A 114 5.32 1.70 -10.48
C PHE A 114 5.70 0.30 -10.97
N VAL A 115 4.70 -0.50 -11.36
CA VAL A 115 4.92 -1.81 -11.97
C VAL A 115 4.44 -1.82 -13.42
N GLY A 116 4.96 -2.78 -14.18
CA GLY A 116 4.57 -3.05 -15.55
C GLY A 116 3.32 -3.92 -15.62
N LYS A 117 3.23 -4.70 -16.70
CA LYS A 117 2.09 -5.59 -16.94
C LYS A 117 1.85 -6.54 -15.75
N ILE A 118 0.59 -6.84 -15.50
CA ILE A 118 0.16 -7.86 -14.53
C ILE A 118 -0.46 -9.02 -15.32
N LYS A 119 -0.10 -10.25 -14.97
CA LYS A 119 -0.70 -11.47 -15.50
C LYS A 119 -1.18 -12.33 -14.34
N PRO A 120 -2.49 -12.37 -14.05
CA PRO A 120 -3.02 -13.33 -13.10
C PRO A 120 -2.90 -14.74 -13.69
N GLU A 121 -2.34 -15.67 -12.92
CA GLU A 121 -2.31 -17.11 -13.21
C GLU A 121 -3.18 -17.84 -12.19
N LYS A 122 -3.25 -19.18 -12.25
CA LYS A 122 -4.13 -19.94 -11.35
C LYS A 122 -3.74 -19.79 -9.88
N ASP A 123 -2.44 -19.96 -9.58
CA ASP A 123 -1.94 -20.04 -8.21
C ASP A 123 -1.15 -18.80 -7.75
N TYR A 124 -0.76 -17.92 -8.68
CA TYR A 124 0.02 -16.72 -8.40
C TYR A 124 -0.25 -15.61 -9.43
N ILE A 125 0.21 -14.40 -9.13
CA ILE A 125 0.16 -13.25 -10.03
C ILE A 125 1.58 -12.98 -10.50
N THR A 126 1.81 -12.98 -11.81
CA THR A 126 3.06 -12.52 -12.39
C THR A 126 3.00 -11.00 -12.59
N VAL A 127 3.82 -10.27 -11.83
CA VAL A 127 3.97 -8.82 -11.94
C VAL A 127 5.30 -8.51 -12.63
N TYR A 128 5.25 -7.74 -13.71
CA TYR A 128 6.46 -7.28 -14.39
C TYR A 128 6.99 -6.04 -13.69
N THR A 129 8.27 -6.01 -13.34
CA THR A 129 8.89 -4.81 -12.78
C THR A 129 9.17 -3.81 -13.90
N LYS A 130 9.05 -2.52 -13.60
CA LYS A 130 9.62 -1.49 -14.47
C LYS A 130 11.05 -1.26 -14.03
N ARG A 131 12.00 -1.55 -14.92
CA ARG A 131 13.42 -1.22 -14.66
C ARG A 131 13.53 0.29 -14.47
N ALA A 132 14.12 0.71 -13.35
CA ALA A 132 14.58 2.07 -13.17
C ALA A 132 15.52 2.41 -14.34
N GLY A 133 15.09 3.33 -15.21
CA GLY A 133 15.79 3.62 -16.48
C GLY A 133 14.90 3.99 -17.67
N ARG A 134 13.58 4.09 -17.49
CA ARG A 134 12.67 4.75 -18.45
C ARG A 134 11.66 5.63 -17.72
N LEU A 135 12.15 6.72 -17.17
CA LEU A 135 11.41 7.99 -17.05
C LEU A 135 12.19 9.00 -17.87
#